data_AF-A0A930UUG1-F1
#
_entry.id   AF-A0A930UUG1-F1
#
_cell.length_a   1.000
_cell.length_b   1.000
_cell.length_c   1.000
_cell.angle_alpha   90.00
_cell.angle_beta   90.00
_cell.angle_gamma   90.00
#
_symmetry.space_group_name_H-M   'P 1'
#
loop_
_entity.id
_entity.type
_entity.pdbx_description
1 polymer ?
#
loop_
_entity_poly.entity_id
_entity_poly.type
_entity_poly.pdbx_seq_one_letter_code
_entity_poly.pdbx_strand_id
1 'polypeptide(L)' 'MRRSHDALTTAAVSIDKETGATHLRHHVTADGYYRGRKIK' A
#
# COMPACT_ATOMS: atom_id res chain seq x y z
N MET A 1 9.49 22.30 -23.67
CA MET A 1 9.60 21.50 -22.42
C MET A 1 8.59 21.97 -21.37
N ARG A 2 7.28 21.88 -21.63
CA ARG A 2 6.26 22.34 -20.66
C ARG A 2 5.80 21.24 -19.69
N ARG A 3 5.90 19.96 -20.08
CA ARG A 3 5.36 18.80 -19.34
C ARG A 3 6.37 17.67 -19.15
N SER A 4 7.66 17.96 -19.22
CA SER A 4 8.71 16.93 -19.12
C SER A 4 8.79 16.26 -17.75
N HIS A 5 8.15 16.83 -16.72
CA HIS A 5 8.16 16.33 -15.35
C HIS A 5 6.77 15.98 -14.82
N ASP A 6 5.75 15.93 -15.67
CA ASP A 6 4.36 15.71 -15.26
C ASP A 6 4.03 14.20 -15.09
N ALA A 7 5.04 13.37 -14.88
CA ALA A 7 4.86 11.93 -14.71
C ALA A 7 4.36 11.61 -13.29
N LEU A 8 3.31 10.78 -13.21
CA LEU A 8 2.90 10.21 -11.93
C LEU A 8 3.84 9.06 -11.55
N THR A 9 4.26 9.05 -10.29
CA THR A 9 5.02 7.94 -9.70
C THR A 9 4.05 6.94 -9.07
N THR A 10 4.35 5.65 -9.20
CA THR A 10 3.55 4.59 -8.58
C THR A 10 3.65 4.64 -7.05
N ALA A 11 2.57 4.29 -6.36
CA ALA A 11 2.54 4.24 -4.92
C ALA A 11 3.41 3.08 -4.38
N ALA A 12 3.97 3.27 -3.18
CA ALA A 12 4.71 2.23 -2.48
C ALA A 12 3.75 1.23 -1.82
N VAL A 13 3.73 0.00 -2.34
CA VAL A 13 2.82 -1.05 -1.88
C VAL A 13 3.57 -2.16 -1.13
N SER A 14 2.86 -2.93 -0.31
CA SER A 14 3.36 -4.08 0.46
C SER A 14 2.25 -5.14 0.56
N ILE A 15 2.63 -6.38 0.86
CA ILE A 15 1.72 -7.51 1.00
C ILE A 15 1.67 -7.90 2.48
N ASP A 16 0.47 -7.99 3.04
CA ASP A 16 0.28 -8.48 4.39
C ASP A 16 0.55 -9.98 4.44
N LYS A 17 1.30 -10.42 5.46
CA LYS A 17 1.80 -11.79 5.56
C LYS A 17 0.71 -12.81 5.87
N GLU A 18 -0.32 -12.41 6.61
CA GLU A 18 -1.36 -13.32 7.10
C GLU A 18 -2.48 -13.47 6.06
N THR A 19 -2.88 -12.35 5.46
CA THR A 19 -4.02 -12.32 4.52
C THR A 19 -3.60 -12.37 3.06
N GLY A 20 -2.33 -12.10 2.74
CA GLY A 20 -1.88 -11.90 1.36
C GLY A 20 -2.44 -10.63 0.72
N ALA A 21 -3.16 -9.79 1.49
CA ALA A 21 -3.79 -8.59 0.98
C ALA A 21 -2.74 -7.53 0.66
N THR A 22 -2.93 -6.85 -0.46
CA THR A 22 -2.06 -5.77 -0.92
C THR A 22 -2.49 -4.45 -0.29
N HIS A 23 -1.56 -3.73 0.33
CA HIS A 23 -1.84 -2.47 1.02
C HIS A 23 -0.70 -1.45 0.86
N LEU A 24 -1.01 -0.18 1.09
CA LEU A 24 0.02 0.86 1.13
C LEU A 24 1.00 0.62 2.26
N ARG A 25 2.29 0.87 2.01
CA ARG A 25 3.33 0.67 3.03
C ARG A 25 3.03 1.52 4.26
N HIS A 26 3.06 0.90 5.44
CA HIS A 26 2.70 1.50 6.74
C HIS A 26 1.21 1.82 6.96
N HIS A 27 0.33 1.37 6.07
CA HIS A 27 -1.12 1.47 6.26
C HIS A 27 -1.70 0.10 6.61
N VAL A 28 -2.89 0.12 7.21
CA VAL A 28 -3.71 -1.08 7.46
C VAL A 28 -4.34 -1.53 6.14
N THR A 29 -4.52 -2.83 5.95
CA THR A 29 -5.24 -3.41 4.80
C THR A 29 -6.73 -3.05 4.85
N ALA A 30 -7.43 -3.20 3.72
CA ALA A 30 -8.88 -2.98 3.65
C ALA A 30 -9.65 -3.87 4.65
N ASP A 31 -9.14 -5.07 4.91
CA ASP A 31 -9.71 -6.06 5.83
C ASP A 31 -9.33 -5.81 7.30
N GLY A 32 -8.58 -4.75 7.59
CA GLY A 32 -8.21 -4.37 8.95
C GLY A 32 -6.94 -5.02 9.50
N TYR A 33 -6.08 -5.60 8.65
CA TYR A 33 -4.84 -6.24 9.06
C TYR A 33 -3.63 -5.33 8.91
N TYR A 34 -2.72 -5.37 9.87
CA TYR A 34 -1.42 -4.73 9.78
C TYR A 34 -0.35 -5.60 10.42
N ARG A 35 0.69 -5.94 9.65
CA ARG A 35 1.79 -6.79 10.10
C ARG A 35 1.29 -8.14 10.65
N GLY A 36 0.29 -8.75 10.00
CA GLY A 36 -0.29 -10.03 10.43
C GLY A 36 -1.01 -9.96 11.77
N ARG A 37 -1.64 -8.84 12.07
CA ARG A 37 -2.54 -8.68 13.21
C ARG A 37 -3.79 -7.94 12.76
N LYS A 38 -4.96 -8.47 13.12
CA LYS A 38 -6.24 -7.78 12.95
C LYS A 38 -6.35 -6.63 13.95
N ILE A 39 -6.41 -5.40 13.45
CA ILE A 39 -6.50 -4.16 14.22
C ILE A 39 -7.95 -3.68 14.34
N LYS A 40 -8.80 -4.03 13.37
CA LYS A 40 -10.21 -3.64 13.30
C LYS A 40 -11.14 -4.84 13.24
#